data_AF-A0AA97CWL8-F1
#
_entry.id   AF-A0AA97CWL8-F1
#
_cell.length_a   1.000
_cell.length_b   1.000
_cell.length_c   1.000
_cell.angle_alpha   90.00
_cell.angle_beta   90.00
_cell.angle_gamma   90.00
#
_symmetry.space_group_name_H-M   'P 1'
#
loop_
_entity.id
_entity.type
_entity.pdbx_description
1 polymer ?
#
loop_
_entity_poly.entity_id
_entity_poly.type
_entity_poly.pdbx_seq_one_letter_code
_entity_poly.pdbx_strand_id
1 'polypeptide(L)'
;MPVELPFDDEEASTSVDLKTQLVRFVATGVLSAVFDFALTLLLQDVVGTPYWLAKACGFVLGTTIAYLINRRWTFRAEPSTARFVAVVVLYVVTFFVNIGLYSLLMHEWGSALVASAGAFVVAQGVATVINFVVQRAVIFKIR
;
A
#
# COMPACT_ATOMS: atom_id res chain seq x y z
N MET A 1 -46.69 29.49 7.81
CA MET A 1 -46.15 28.20 7.33
C MET A 1 -44.72 28.47 6.88
N PRO A 2 -43.70 27.78 7.40
CA PRO A 2 -42.34 27.97 6.90
C PRO A 2 -42.24 27.40 5.48
N VAL A 3 -41.62 28.17 4.59
CA VAL A 3 -41.38 27.83 3.19
C VAL A 3 -40.36 26.68 3.14
N GLU A 4 -40.78 25.51 2.64
CA GLU A 4 -39.87 24.43 2.28
C GLU A 4 -39.09 24.86 1.04
N LEU A 5 -37.80 25.14 1.22
CA LEU A 5 -36.88 25.33 0.11
C LEU A 5 -36.51 23.95 -0.43
N PRO A 6 -36.57 23.71 -1.75
CA PRO A 6 -35.97 22.53 -2.34
C PRO A 6 -34.46 22.65 -2.11
N PHE A 7 -33.95 21.90 -1.14
CA PHE A 7 -32.56 21.50 -1.15
C PHE A 7 -32.42 20.56 -2.33
N ASP A 8 -32.15 21.14 -3.50
CA ASP A 8 -31.50 20.40 -4.57
C ASP A 8 -30.18 19.92 -3.97
N ASP A 9 -30.20 18.69 -3.45
CA ASP A 9 -29.04 17.85 -3.22
C ASP A 9 -28.39 17.56 -4.59
N GLU A 10 -27.91 18.59 -5.26
CA GLU A 10 -26.80 18.51 -6.21
C GLU A 10 -25.53 18.19 -5.40
N GLU A 11 -25.55 17.04 -4.70
CA GLU A 11 -24.35 16.35 -4.29
C GLU A 11 -23.55 16.11 -5.57
N ALA A 12 -22.57 16.98 -5.79
CA ALA A 12 -21.51 16.92 -6.77
C ALA A 12 -21.40 15.55 -7.44
N SER A 13 -22.11 15.37 -8.56
CA SER A 13 -22.05 14.15 -9.34
C SER A 13 -20.59 13.90 -9.68
N THR A 14 -20.02 12.84 -9.13
CA THR A 14 -18.66 12.41 -9.46
C THR A 14 -18.74 12.04 -10.95
N SER A 15 -18.16 12.88 -11.81
CA SER A 15 -18.47 12.94 -13.25
C SER A 15 -18.06 11.71 -14.09
N VAL A 16 -17.74 10.58 -13.44
CA VAL A 16 -17.24 9.36 -14.07
C VAL A 16 -17.83 8.16 -13.33
N ASP A 17 -18.56 7.33 -14.08
CA ASP A 17 -19.15 6.07 -13.61
C ASP A 17 -18.13 5.16 -12.89
N LEU A 18 -18.56 4.50 -11.81
CA LEU A 18 -17.73 3.65 -10.94
C LEU A 18 -16.97 2.58 -11.74
N LYS A 19 -17.64 1.98 -12.73
CA LYS A 19 -17.05 0.97 -13.60
C LYS A 19 -15.89 1.54 -14.42
N THR A 20 -16.02 2.78 -14.88
CA THR A 20 -14.96 3.47 -15.64
C THR A 20 -13.76 3.78 -14.75
N GLN A 21 -13.98 4.18 -13.50
CA GLN A 21 -12.89 4.41 -12.55
C GLN A 21 -12.14 3.10 -12.23
N LEU A 22 -12.87 2.01 -12.03
CA LEU A 22 -12.30 0.68 -11.80
C LEU A 22 -11.40 0.23 -12.97
N VAL A 23 -11.88 0.36 -14.20
CA VAL A 23 -11.11 0.00 -15.40
C VAL A 23 -9.84 0.82 -15.52
N ARG A 24 -9.91 2.13 -15.29
CA ARG A 24 -8.74 3.02 -15.32
C ARG A 24 -7.73 2.65 -14.24
N PHE A 25 -8.20 2.34 -13.03
CA PHE A 25 -7.35 1.91 -11.93
C PHE A 25 -6.63 0.59 -12.19
N VAL A 26 -7.32 -0.39 -12.79
CA VAL A 26 -6.69 -1.66 -13.17
C VAL A 26 -5.65 -1.43 -14.26
N ALA A 27 -5.97 -0.64 -15.28
CA ALA A 27 -5.05 -0.35 -16.37
C ALA A 27 -3.76 0.35 -15.89
N THR A 28 -3.88 1.33 -14.99
CA THR A 28 -2.71 2.00 -14.39
C THR A 28 -1.92 1.08 -13.48
N GLY A 29 -2.58 0.20 -12.73
CA GLY A 29 -1.92 -0.82 -11.91
C GLY A 29 -1.05 -1.75 -12.77
N VAL A 30 -1.60 -2.24 -13.88
CA VAL A 30 -0.86 -3.10 -14.84
C VAL A 30 0.35 -2.35 -15.41
N LEU A 31 0.18 -1.12 -15.89
CA LEU A 31 1.28 -0.34 -16.44
C LEU A 31 2.39 -0.10 -15.41
N SER A 32 2.01 0.18 -14.18
CA SER A 32 2.95 0.44 -13.08
C SER A 32 3.75 -0.80 -12.69
N ALA A 33 3.10 -1.97 -12.72
CA ALA A 33 3.78 -3.25 -12.51
C ALA A 33 4.81 -3.56 -13.60
N VAL A 34 4.53 -3.18 -14.86
CA VAL A 34 5.49 -3.30 -15.96
C VAL A 34 6.74 -2.47 -15.70
N PHE A 35 6.58 -1.21 -15.29
CA PHE A 35 7.73 -0.34 -14.97
C PHE A 35 8.52 -0.80 -13.74
N ASP A 36 7.84 -1.26 -12.68
CA ASP A 36 8.48 -1.88 -11.51
C ASP A 36 9.35 -3.06 -11.96
N PHE A 37 8.78 -3.97 -12.73
CA PHE A 37 9.45 -5.20 -13.11
C PHE A 37 10.60 -4.93 -14.08
N ALA A 38 10.41 -4.03 -15.04
CA ALA A 38 11.45 -3.61 -15.97
C ALA A 38 12.66 -3.00 -15.26
N LEU A 39 12.43 -2.08 -14.31
CA LEU A 39 13.53 -1.49 -13.54
C LEU A 39 14.19 -2.53 -12.62
N THR A 40 13.40 -3.41 -12.02
CA THR A 40 13.91 -4.50 -11.18
C THR A 40 14.86 -5.41 -11.98
N LEU A 41 14.44 -5.87 -13.16
CA LEU A 41 15.28 -6.72 -14.02
C LEU A 41 16.52 -5.99 -14.52
N LEU A 42 16.41 -4.72 -14.91
CA LEU A 42 17.56 -3.93 -15.34
C LEU A 42 18.61 -3.83 -14.22
N LEU A 43 18.17 -3.55 -12.99
CA LEU A 43 19.08 -3.45 -11.85
C LEU A 43 19.68 -4.80 -11.46
N GLN A 44 18.92 -5.90 -11.58
CA GLN A 44 19.42 -7.26 -11.27
C GLN A 44 20.38 -7.76 -12.34
N ASP A 45 19.95 -7.77 -13.60
CA ASP A 45 20.61 -8.52 -14.67
C ASP A 45 21.64 -7.68 -15.45
N VAL A 46 21.49 -6.36 -15.49
CA VAL A 46 22.42 -5.47 -16.22
C VAL A 46 23.41 -4.81 -15.27
N VAL A 47 22.92 -4.28 -14.15
CA VAL A 47 23.77 -3.54 -13.19
C VAL A 47 24.40 -4.48 -12.14
N GLY A 48 23.82 -5.67 -11.90
CA GLY A 48 24.31 -6.61 -10.89
C GLY A 48 24.01 -6.17 -9.45
N THR A 49 22.98 -5.35 -9.27
CA THR A 49 22.58 -4.79 -7.98
C THR A 49 21.97 -5.91 -7.10
N PRO A 50 22.19 -5.90 -5.77
CA PRO A 50 21.56 -6.86 -4.88
C PRO A 50 20.03 -6.92 -5.06
N TYR A 51 19.46 -8.12 -5.10
CA TYR A 51 18.03 -8.35 -5.39
C TYR A 51 17.09 -7.46 -4.56
N TRP A 52 17.40 -7.24 -3.29
CA TRP A 52 16.60 -6.42 -2.38
C TRP A 52 16.60 -4.94 -2.78
N LEU A 53 17.74 -4.40 -3.21
CA LEU A 53 17.89 -3.01 -3.60
C LEU A 53 17.27 -2.77 -4.99
N ALA A 54 17.49 -3.70 -5.92
CA ALA A 54 16.86 -3.67 -7.24
C ALA A 54 15.33 -3.68 -7.13
N LYS A 55 14.78 -4.54 -6.27
CA LYS A 55 13.33 -4.62 -6.06
C LYS A 55 12.78 -3.38 -5.34
N ALA A 56 13.53 -2.82 -4.39
CA ALA A 56 13.15 -1.58 -3.72
C ALA A 56 13.03 -0.41 -4.71
N CYS A 57 14.01 -0.25 -5.62
CA CYS A 57 13.99 0.77 -6.66
C CYS A 57 12.85 0.57 -7.66
N GLY A 58 12.63 -0.67 -8.12
CA GLY A 58 11.48 -1.02 -8.97
C GLY A 58 10.15 -0.66 -8.32
N PHE A 59 9.99 -1.00 -7.03
CA PHE A 59 8.76 -0.75 -6.29
C PHE A 59 8.49 0.74 -6.10
N VAL A 60 9.51 1.53 -5.79
CA VAL A 60 9.39 2.99 -5.68
C VAL A 60 8.99 3.60 -7.02
N LEU A 61 9.59 3.15 -8.13
CA LEU A 61 9.23 3.64 -9.47
C LEU A 61 7.78 3.27 -9.83
N GLY A 62 7.41 2.00 -9.69
CA GLY A 62 6.07 1.51 -10.03
C GLY A 62 4.98 2.20 -9.21
N THR A 63 5.17 2.33 -7.90
CA THR A 63 4.20 3.02 -7.04
C THR A 63 4.09 4.52 -7.34
N THR A 64 5.20 5.17 -7.71
CA THR A 64 5.22 6.57 -8.15
C THR A 64 4.43 6.75 -9.46
N ILE A 65 4.64 5.87 -10.44
CA ILE A 65 3.91 5.91 -11.72
C ILE A 65 2.42 5.63 -11.51
N ALA A 66 2.07 4.64 -10.69
CA ALA A 66 0.68 4.32 -10.36
C ALA A 66 -0.04 5.53 -9.75
N TYR A 67 0.62 6.20 -8.81
CA TYR A 67 0.10 7.40 -8.16
C TYR A 67 -0.10 8.55 -9.15
N LEU A 68 0.91 8.85 -9.97
CA LEU A 68 0.85 9.97 -10.92
C LEU A 68 -0.27 9.78 -11.94
N ILE A 69 -0.44 8.56 -12.47
CA ILE A 69 -1.48 8.30 -13.48
C ILE A 69 -2.85 8.20 -12.83
N ASN A 70 -3.00 7.50 -11.70
CA ASN A 70 -4.29 7.41 -11.01
C ASN A 70 -4.79 8.77 -10.52
N ARG A 71 -3.88 9.61 -10.04
CA ARG A 71 -4.22 10.96 -9.60
C ARG A 71 -4.78 11.81 -10.74
N ARG A 72 -4.10 11.84 -11.89
CA ARG A 72 -4.46 12.72 -13.01
C ARG A 72 -5.63 12.19 -13.85
N TRP A 73 -5.70 10.87 -14.03
CA TRP A 73 -6.58 10.23 -15.01
C TRP A 73 -7.77 9.49 -14.38
N THR A 74 -7.57 8.84 -13.24
CA THR A 74 -8.62 8.05 -12.57
C THR A 74 -9.47 8.93 -11.67
N PHE A 75 -8.86 9.69 -10.75
CA PHE A 75 -9.59 10.34 -9.67
C PHE A 75 -9.77 11.84 -9.80
N ARG A 76 -9.00 12.52 -10.67
CA ARG A 76 -8.99 14.00 -10.80
C ARG A 76 -8.96 14.71 -9.43
N ALA A 77 -8.36 14.08 -8.41
CA ALA A 77 -8.44 14.49 -7.02
C ALA A 77 -7.32 15.44 -6.62
N GLU A 78 -7.61 16.39 -5.71
CA GLU A 78 -6.60 17.20 -5.05
C GLU A 78 -5.74 16.31 -4.11
N PRO A 79 -4.40 16.49 -4.08
CA PRO A 79 -3.49 15.51 -3.52
C PRO A 79 -3.37 15.58 -1.98
N SER A 80 -3.42 14.43 -1.29
CA SER A 80 -2.78 14.24 0.02
C SER A 80 -1.84 13.03 0.00
N THR A 81 -0.67 13.23 -0.60
CA THR A 81 0.43 12.26 -0.67
C THR A 81 0.88 11.79 0.71
N ALA A 82 0.66 12.62 1.74
CA ALA A 82 1.01 12.34 3.13
C ALA A 82 0.31 11.09 3.68
N ARG A 83 -0.98 10.90 3.41
CA ARG A 83 -1.73 9.73 3.92
C ARG A 83 -1.26 8.42 3.27
N PHE A 84 -1.01 8.45 1.96
CA PHE A 84 -0.49 7.30 1.22
C PHE A 84 0.92 6.91 1.69
N VAL A 85 1.82 7.90 1.82
CA VAL A 85 3.17 7.68 2.35
C VAL A 85 3.12 7.15 3.78
N ALA A 86 2.22 7.65 4.63
CA ALA A 86 2.05 7.16 6.00
C ALA A 86 1.64 5.68 6.07
N VAL A 87 0.75 5.22 5.16
CA VAL A 87 0.38 3.80 5.07
C VAL A 87 1.55 2.96 4.59
N VAL A 88 2.26 3.41 3.54
CA VAL A 88 3.41 2.68 3.01
C VAL A 88 4.51 2.54 4.07
N VAL A 89 4.83 3.62 4.78
CA VAL A 89 5.80 3.60 5.89
C VAL A 89 5.34 2.66 7.01
N LEU A 90 4.06 2.70 7.40
CA LEU A 90 3.53 1.80 8.41
C LEU A 90 3.72 0.33 8.02
N TYR A 91 3.35 -0.05 6.79
CA TYR A 91 3.48 -1.43 6.30
C TYR A 91 4.94 -1.88 6.22
N VAL A 92 5.86 -0.99 5.84
CA VAL A 92 7.30 -1.27 5.85
C VAL A 92 7.78 -1.52 7.29
N VAL A 93 7.36 -0.69 8.24
CA VAL A 93 7.73 -0.85 9.66
C VAL A 93 7.17 -2.15 10.24
N THR A 94 5.89 -2.46 10.02
CA THR A 94 5.29 -3.71 10.53
C THR A 94 5.88 -4.95 9.87
N PHE A 95 6.32 -4.87 8.62
CA PHE A 95 7.05 -5.96 7.96
C PHE A 95 8.37 -6.27 8.66
N PHE A 96 9.17 -5.26 9.02
CA PHE A 96 10.41 -5.49 9.77
C PHE A 96 10.16 -6.00 11.18
N VAL A 97 9.13 -5.50 11.87
CA VAL A 97 8.71 -6.03 13.18
C VAL A 97 8.29 -7.50 13.06
N ASN A 98 7.53 -7.86 12.03
CA ASN A 98 7.09 -9.22 11.79
C ASN A 98 8.28 -10.17 11.58
N ILE A 99 9.20 -9.81 10.69
CA ILE A 99 10.40 -10.62 10.41
C ILE A 99 11.31 -10.72 11.63
N GLY A 100 11.55 -9.61 12.33
CA GLY A 100 12.39 -9.60 13.53
C GLY A 100 11.82 -10.50 14.61
N LEU A 101 10.52 -10.38 14.89
CA LEU A 101 9.84 -11.20 15.89
C LEU A 101 9.81 -12.67 15.51
N TYR A 102 9.54 -13.00 14.25
CA TYR A 102 9.60 -14.37 13.74
C TYR A 102 11.02 -14.96 13.89
N SER A 103 12.05 -14.20 13.52
CA SER A 103 13.45 -14.64 13.62
C SER A 103 13.88 -14.87 15.07
N LEU A 104 13.46 -14.02 16.00
CA LEU A 104 13.73 -14.20 17.43
C LEU A 104 13.05 -15.45 17.98
N LEU A 105 11.78 -15.67 17.63
CA LEU A 105 11.04 -16.86 18.05
C LEU A 105 11.63 -18.15 17.46
N MET A 106 12.17 -18.09 16.24
CA MET A 106 12.90 -19.21 15.62
C MET A 106 14.25 -19.50 16.24
N HIS A 107 14.92 -18.49 16.80
CA HIS A 107 16.13 -18.71 17.57
C HIS A 107 15.83 -19.44 18.89
N GLU A 108 14.77 -19.05 19.60
CA GLU A 108 14.41 -19.60 20.90
C GLU A 108 13.69 -20.95 20.83
N TRP A 109 12.76 -21.12 19.88
CA TRP A 109 11.88 -22.31 19.80
C TRP A 109 12.42 -23.40 18.87
N GLY A 110 13.47 -23.09 18.11
CA GLY A 110 14.07 -23.99 17.12
C GLY A 110 13.23 -24.16 15.85
N SER A 111 13.75 -24.94 14.91
CA SER A 111 13.23 -25.03 13.53
C SER A 111 12.22 -26.14 13.29
N ALA A 112 11.64 -26.73 14.33
CA ALA A 112 10.61 -27.76 14.18
C ALA A 112 9.33 -27.15 13.59
N LEU A 113 8.61 -27.89 12.74
CA LEU A 113 7.41 -27.38 12.05
C LEU A 113 6.37 -26.75 12.99
N VAL A 114 6.15 -27.33 14.16
CA VAL A 114 5.21 -26.81 15.16
C VAL A 114 5.71 -25.48 15.76
N ALA A 115 7.01 -25.37 16.02
CA ALA A 115 7.63 -24.13 16.50
C ALA A 115 7.55 -23.03 15.43
N SER A 116 7.82 -23.36 14.16
CA SER A 116 7.70 -22.45 13.02
C SER A 116 6.29 -21.92 12.84
N ALA A 117 5.29 -22.80 12.95
CA ALA A 117 3.88 -22.42 12.90
C ALA A 117 3.51 -21.49 14.06
N GLY A 118 3.92 -21.83 15.29
CA GLY A 118 3.69 -20.99 16.47
C GLY A 118 4.31 -19.61 16.34
N ALA A 119 5.59 -19.53 15.92
CA ALA A 119 6.29 -18.27 15.70
C ALA A 119 5.63 -17.41 14.63
N PHE A 120 5.18 -18.03 13.53
CA PHE A 120 4.45 -17.33 12.47
C PHE A 120 3.15 -16.72 12.98
N VAL A 121 2.34 -17.49 13.73
CA VAL A 121 1.06 -17.00 14.27
C VAL A 121 1.28 -15.81 15.20
N VAL A 122 2.28 -15.89 16.09
CA VAL A 122 2.61 -14.79 17.01
C VAL A 122 3.08 -13.55 16.25
N ALA A 123 4.05 -13.71 15.33
CA ALA A 123 4.58 -12.60 14.56
C ALA A 123 3.50 -11.91 13.71
N GLN A 124 2.62 -12.70 13.08
CA GLN A 124 1.55 -12.18 12.25
C GLN A 124 0.44 -11.52 13.06
N GLY A 125 0.12 -12.08 14.23
CA GLY A 125 -0.82 -11.46 15.18
C GLY A 125 -0.36 -10.07 15.60
N VAL A 126 0.92 -9.92 15.98
CA VAL A 126 1.50 -8.63 16.38
C VAL A 126 1.48 -7.62 15.23
N ALA A 127 1.91 -8.01 14.02
CA ALA A 127 1.91 -7.11 12.87
C ALA A 127 0.50 -6.62 12.51
N THR A 128 -0.50 -7.50 12.61
CA THR A 128 -1.90 -7.17 12.33
C THR A 128 -2.46 -6.16 13.32
N VAL A 129 -2.18 -6.34 14.62
CA VAL A 129 -2.63 -5.41 15.66
C VAL A 129 -2.00 -4.03 15.47
N ILE A 130 -0.69 -3.96 15.20
CA ILE A 130 0.01 -2.68 14.96
C ILE A 130 -0.59 -1.97 13.74
N ASN A 131 -0.77 -2.70 12.63
CA ASN A 131 -1.37 -2.14 11.41
C ASN A 131 -2.76 -1.57 11.68
N PHE A 132 -3.63 -2.33 12.35
CA PHE A 132 -4.99 -1.89 12.67
C PHE A 132 -5.01 -0.64 13.56
N VAL A 133 -4.23 -0.64 14.64
CA VAL A 133 -4.21 0.47 15.61
C VAL A 133 -3.70 1.74 14.96
N VAL A 134 -2.58 1.69 14.24
CA VAL A 134 -1.97 2.90 13.64
C VAL A 134 -2.84 3.44 12.51
N GLN A 135 -3.40 2.56 11.67
CA GLN A 135 -4.32 3.00 10.61
C GLN A 135 -5.55 3.70 11.22
N ARG A 136 -6.20 3.05 12.21
CA ARG A 136 -7.42 3.56 12.84
C ARG A 136 -7.19 4.83 13.66
N ALA A 137 -6.14 4.88 14.46
CA ALA A 137 -5.94 5.96 15.43
C ALA A 137 -5.20 7.16 14.85
N VAL A 138 -4.29 6.95 13.89
CA VAL A 138 -3.37 7.97 13.38
C VAL A 138 -3.70 8.33 11.94
N ILE A 139 -3.63 7.37 11.02
CA ILE A 139 -3.68 7.65 9.57
C ILE A 139 -5.06 8.18 9.14
N PHE A 140 -6.15 7.63 9.70
CA PHE A 140 -7.50 8.12 9.37
C PHE A 140 -7.87 9.45 10.05
N LYS A 141 -7.07 9.95 11.01
CA LYS A 141 -7.28 11.28 11.62
C LYS A 141 -6.55 12.43 10.93
N ILE A 142 -5.66 12.16 9.98
CA ILE A 142 -4.90 13.20 9.25
C ILE A 142 -5.86 13.94 8.30
N ARG A 143 -6.19 15.22 8.52
CA ARG A 143 -7.00 16.01 7.57
C ARG A 143 -6.21 16.29 6.30
#